data_AF-A0A352DCU3-F1
#
_entry.id   AF-A0A352DCU3-F1
#
_cell.length_a   1.000
_cell.length_b   1.000
_cell.length_c   1.000
_cell.angle_alpha   90.00
_cell.angle_beta   90.00
_cell.angle_gamma   90.00
#
_symmetry.space_group_name_H-M   'P 1'
#
loop_
_entity.id
_entity.type
_entity.pdbx_description
1 polymer ?
#
loop_
_entity_poly.entity_id
_entity_poly.type
_entity_poly.pdbx_seq_one_letter_code
_entity_poly.pdbx_strand_id
1 'polypeptide(L)'
;MRDEKPLQPKFWVKLRPTLHLLGAVLVLFGSGCFSGKKRDAGLTSEPSIERALEALRNTPSGRQVTDFLHKKPVLFEYSNTPGRCHKFSLRTGRIFLPRELKDSDTLLTLALARAAYIYRLSALSGLEELVSEEEEAGALFQARVAVELGLTNADLARDKSARELRSDFCAYLMQGSGAAALAARNEALSLEPDCQRPLETLQSRKVWLDDMREAINNGSFFQLLYERDRARVRKGIITMNAAMKSEAAIKAMPTYEIYRYQRSFYDDQSGVFSRIERLYRDSLREDEAWRRTNRAALERAREEFSGCGLP
;
A
#
# COMPACT_ATOMS: atom_id res chain seq x y z
N MET A 1 52.97 12.22 -16.13
CA MET A 1 52.78 11.64 -17.48
C MET A 1 52.37 10.18 -17.35
N ARG A 2 51.07 9.94 -17.31
CA ARG A 2 50.44 8.64 -17.57
C ARG A 2 49.15 8.94 -18.31
N ASP A 3 49.03 8.34 -19.49
CA ASP A 3 47.97 8.55 -20.46
C ASP A 3 46.59 8.15 -19.92
N GLU A 4 45.69 9.12 -19.85
CA GLU A 4 44.25 8.88 -19.70
C GLU A 4 43.66 8.54 -21.07
N LYS A 5 43.07 7.34 -21.19
CA LYS A 5 42.19 6.99 -22.30
C LYS A 5 40.82 7.65 -22.10
N PRO A 6 40.29 8.41 -23.07
CA PRO A 6 38.92 8.91 -22.98
C PRO A 6 37.90 7.82 -23.37
N LEU A 7 36.92 7.62 -22.48
CA LEU A 7 35.71 6.85 -22.77
C LEU A 7 34.77 7.69 -23.65
N GLN A 8 34.54 7.21 -24.87
CA GLN A 8 33.65 7.77 -25.88
C GLN A 8 32.18 7.78 -25.44
N PRO A 9 31.40 8.83 -25.76
CA PRO A 9 29.95 8.86 -25.53
C PRO A 9 29.17 8.05 -26.57
N LYS A 10 28.17 7.30 -26.10
CA LYS A 10 27.22 6.54 -26.94
C LYS A 10 26.31 7.49 -27.72
N PHE A 11 26.54 7.57 -29.04
CA PHE A 11 25.62 8.16 -30.01
C PHE A 11 24.32 7.34 -30.09
N TRP A 12 23.18 7.97 -29.83
CA TRP A 12 21.87 7.44 -30.22
C TRP A 12 21.56 7.92 -31.65
N VAL A 13 21.80 7.04 -32.62
CA VAL A 13 21.37 7.23 -34.01
C VAL A 13 19.87 6.94 -34.10
N LYS A 14 19.07 7.96 -34.45
CA LYS A 14 17.67 7.80 -34.88
C LYS A 14 17.63 7.18 -36.28
N LEU A 15 17.31 5.89 -36.37
CA LEU A 15 16.98 5.23 -37.63
C LEU A 15 15.48 5.40 -37.92
N ARG A 16 15.17 6.06 -39.04
CA ARG A 16 13.85 6.04 -39.69
C ARG A 16 13.64 4.67 -40.34
N PRO A 17 12.45 4.04 -40.28
CA PRO A 17 12.14 2.92 -41.14
C PRO A 17 11.49 3.43 -42.44
N THR A 18 12.15 3.13 -43.56
CA THR A 18 11.59 3.20 -44.91
C THR A 18 10.68 1.99 -45.17
N LEU A 19 9.49 2.27 -45.71
CA LEU A 19 8.61 1.31 -46.36
C LEU A 19 9.30 0.70 -47.60
N HIS A 20 9.17 -0.62 -47.79
CA HIS A 20 8.90 -1.34 -49.06
C HIS A 20 8.73 -2.84 -48.69
N LEU A 21 7.54 -3.42 -48.83
CA LEU A 21 7.01 -4.18 -49.97
C LEU A 21 7.54 -5.63 -50.10
N LEU A 22 6.59 -6.57 -49.97
CA LEU A 22 6.49 -7.93 -50.55
C LEU A 22 7.56 -8.98 -50.23
N GLY A 23 7.10 -10.07 -49.61
CA GLY A 23 7.85 -11.32 -49.48
C GLY A 23 7.07 -12.37 -48.71
N ALA A 24 6.04 -12.95 -49.34
CA ALA A 24 5.30 -14.08 -48.83
C ALA A 24 6.22 -15.31 -48.69
N VAL A 25 6.46 -15.75 -47.46
CA VAL A 25 6.91 -17.13 -47.17
C VAL A 25 6.06 -17.66 -46.02
N LEU A 26 5.11 -18.50 -46.42
CA LEU A 26 4.40 -19.45 -45.57
C LEU A 26 5.43 -20.33 -44.85
N VAL A 27 5.59 -20.14 -43.54
CA VAL A 27 6.09 -21.20 -42.67
C VAL A 27 5.07 -21.45 -41.57
N LEU A 28 4.31 -22.52 -41.81
CA LEU A 28 3.53 -23.26 -40.83
C LEU A 28 4.47 -23.79 -39.74
N PHE A 29 4.76 -22.97 -38.72
CA PHE A 29 5.25 -23.48 -37.45
C PHE A 29 4.09 -23.50 -36.46
N GLY A 30 3.77 -24.72 -36.03
CA GLY A 30 2.65 -25.04 -35.15
C GLY A 30 2.58 -24.09 -33.96
N SER A 31 1.44 -23.43 -33.86
CA SER A 31 0.90 -22.82 -32.65
C SER A 31 0.60 -23.92 -31.63
N GLY A 32 1.65 -24.52 -31.09
CA GLY A 32 1.61 -25.07 -29.75
C GLY A 32 1.44 -23.88 -28.80
N CYS A 33 0.19 -23.56 -28.48
CA CYS A 33 -0.16 -22.76 -27.31
C CYS A 33 0.34 -23.51 -26.07
N PHE A 34 1.65 -23.45 -25.81
CA PHE A 34 2.19 -23.55 -24.47
C PHE A 34 1.69 -22.29 -23.74
N SER A 35 0.41 -22.31 -23.37
CA SER A 35 -0.07 -21.64 -22.18
C SER A 35 0.69 -22.29 -21.03
N GLY A 36 1.94 -21.86 -20.85
CA GLY A 36 2.60 -22.00 -19.58
C GLY A 36 1.68 -21.32 -18.59
N LYS A 37 0.88 -22.12 -17.88
CA LYS A 37 0.25 -21.72 -16.63
C LYS A 37 1.40 -21.15 -15.83
N LYS A 38 1.52 -19.81 -15.81
CA LYS A 38 2.29 -19.13 -14.79
C LYS A 38 1.75 -19.76 -13.51
N ARG A 39 2.57 -20.53 -12.80
CA ARG A 39 2.24 -20.96 -11.46
C ARG A 39 1.84 -19.67 -10.76
N ASP A 40 0.56 -19.55 -10.41
CA ASP A 40 0.08 -18.40 -9.65
C ASP A 40 1.04 -18.26 -8.48
N ALA A 41 1.74 -17.13 -8.41
CA ALA A 41 2.65 -16.88 -7.32
C ALA A 41 1.82 -17.00 -6.04
N GLY A 42 2.09 -18.03 -5.24
CA GLY A 42 1.32 -18.31 -4.03
C GLY A 42 1.32 -17.06 -3.15
N LEU A 43 0.13 -16.55 -2.84
CA LEU A 43 -0.03 -15.40 -1.95
C LEU A 43 0.20 -15.80 -0.48
N THR A 44 0.22 -17.09 -0.18
CA THR A 44 0.51 -17.65 1.15
C THR A 44 0.83 -19.15 1.00
N SER A 45 1.24 -19.77 2.11
CA SER A 45 1.29 -21.23 2.27
C SER A 45 0.40 -21.73 3.42
N GLU A 46 -0.31 -20.82 4.10
CA GLU A 46 -1.16 -21.13 5.26
C GLU A 46 -2.61 -21.38 4.82
N PRO A 47 -3.19 -22.57 5.07
CA PRO A 47 -4.54 -22.91 4.61
C PRO A 47 -5.65 -21.98 5.12
N SER A 48 -5.51 -21.43 6.34
CA SER A 48 -6.47 -20.47 6.89
C SER A 48 -6.46 -19.14 6.11
N ILE A 49 -5.27 -18.68 5.69
CA ILE A 49 -5.13 -17.48 4.87
C ILE A 49 -5.66 -17.73 3.46
N GLU A 50 -5.46 -18.93 2.90
CA GLU A 50 -6.05 -19.30 1.60
C GLU A 50 -7.58 -19.26 1.62
N ARG A 51 -8.22 -19.82 2.67
CA ARG A 51 -9.67 -19.75 2.85
C ARG A 51 -10.15 -18.31 3.02
N ALA A 52 -9.41 -17.47 3.75
CA ALA A 52 -9.73 -16.06 3.88
C ALA A 52 -9.59 -15.28 2.55
N LEU A 53 -8.58 -15.59 1.74
CA LEU A 53 -8.43 -15.04 0.38
C LEU A 53 -9.59 -15.46 -0.53
N GLU A 54 -10.03 -16.71 -0.44
CA GLU A 54 -11.18 -17.22 -1.19
C GLU A 54 -12.47 -16.52 -0.76
N ALA A 55 -12.72 -16.40 0.55
CA ALA A 55 -13.86 -15.66 1.09
C ALA A 55 -13.86 -14.19 0.62
N LEU A 56 -12.70 -13.53 0.64
CA LEU A 56 -12.55 -12.18 0.11
C LEU A 56 -12.85 -12.12 -1.40
N ARG A 57 -12.33 -13.06 -2.19
CA ARG A 57 -12.56 -13.11 -3.64
C ARG A 57 -14.04 -13.29 -4.00
N ASN A 58 -14.80 -13.94 -3.12
CA ASN A 58 -16.23 -14.18 -3.30
C ASN A 58 -17.09 -12.94 -3.00
N THR A 59 -16.54 -11.89 -2.38
CA THR A 59 -17.26 -10.62 -2.22
C THR A 59 -17.11 -9.73 -3.45
N PRO A 60 -18.15 -8.93 -3.80
CA PRO A 60 -18.05 -7.97 -4.91
C PRO A 60 -16.87 -7.01 -4.79
N SER A 61 -16.60 -6.47 -3.60
CA SER A 61 -15.50 -5.54 -3.37
C SER A 61 -14.14 -6.24 -3.35
N GLY A 62 -14.06 -7.46 -2.80
CA GLY A 62 -12.83 -8.21 -2.64
C GLY A 62 -12.25 -8.80 -3.93
N ARG A 63 -13.10 -9.09 -4.93
CA ARG A 63 -12.66 -9.58 -6.24
C ARG A 63 -11.61 -8.67 -6.91
N GLN A 64 -11.83 -7.36 -6.90
CA GLN A 64 -10.90 -6.42 -7.55
C GLN A 64 -9.52 -6.39 -6.87
N VAL A 65 -9.49 -6.50 -5.54
CA VAL A 65 -8.25 -6.51 -4.77
C VAL A 65 -7.51 -7.83 -4.95
N THR A 66 -8.22 -8.95 -4.90
CA THR A 66 -7.60 -10.28 -5.12
C THR A 66 -7.03 -10.44 -6.53
N ASP A 67 -7.74 -9.97 -7.57
CA ASP A 67 -7.22 -9.92 -8.94
C ASP A 67 -5.96 -9.04 -9.05
N PHE A 68 -5.88 -7.96 -8.27
CA PHE A 68 -4.69 -7.13 -8.19
C PHE A 68 -3.52 -7.88 -7.53
N LEU A 69 -3.76 -8.60 -6.43
CA LEU A 69 -2.73 -9.38 -5.74
C LEU A 69 -2.13 -10.46 -6.66
N HIS A 70 -2.92 -11.09 -7.53
CA HIS A 70 -2.37 -12.04 -8.50
C HIS A 70 -1.45 -11.38 -9.55
N LYS A 71 -1.68 -10.10 -9.87
CA LYS A 71 -0.84 -9.31 -10.80
C LYS A 71 0.39 -8.73 -10.11
N LYS A 72 0.26 -8.34 -8.83
CA LYS A 72 1.31 -7.81 -7.97
C LYS A 72 1.35 -8.63 -6.68
N PRO A 73 2.03 -9.79 -6.69
CA PRO A 73 1.99 -10.71 -5.56
C PRO A 73 2.71 -10.15 -4.34
N VAL A 74 2.13 -10.44 -3.18
CA VAL A 74 2.68 -10.19 -1.84
C VAL A 74 2.37 -11.43 -1.01
N LEU A 75 3.31 -11.83 -0.16
CA LEU A 75 3.20 -13.01 0.66
C LEU A 75 2.57 -12.66 2.01
N PHE A 76 1.44 -13.28 2.32
CA PHE A 76 0.74 -13.17 3.59
C PHE A 76 1.20 -14.29 4.53
N GLU A 77 1.67 -13.88 5.70
CA GLU A 77 2.15 -14.76 6.77
C GLU A 77 1.56 -14.30 8.11
N TYR A 78 1.56 -15.16 9.13
CA TYR A 78 1.24 -14.73 10.48
C TYR A 78 2.43 -14.01 11.13
N SER A 79 2.14 -12.97 11.91
CA SER A 79 3.17 -12.33 12.72
C SER A 79 3.60 -13.24 13.88
N ASN A 80 4.90 -13.30 14.14
CA ASN A 80 5.47 -13.97 15.32
C ASN A 80 5.69 -13.00 16.49
N THR A 81 5.36 -11.72 16.31
CA THR A 81 5.53 -10.67 17.31
C THR A 81 4.18 -10.25 17.86
N PRO A 82 4.09 -9.88 19.15
CA PRO A 82 2.87 -9.34 19.71
C PRO A 82 2.43 -8.07 18.96
N GLY A 83 1.11 -7.84 18.93
CA GLY A 83 0.47 -6.71 18.28
C GLY A 83 -0.72 -7.13 17.42
N ARG A 84 -1.78 -6.33 17.43
CA ARG A 84 -3.02 -6.56 16.66
C ARG A 84 -3.04 -5.88 15.29
N CYS A 85 -2.03 -5.05 15.02
CA CYS A 85 -1.86 -4.36 13.75
C CYS A 85 -1.27 -5.27 12.68
N HIS A 86 -1.50 -4.90 11.42
CA HIS A 86 -0.84 -5.51 10.29
C HIS A 86 0.59 -4.97 10.19
N LYS A 87 1.59 -5.84 10.00
CA LYS A 87 2.97 -5.39 9.80
C LYS A 87 3.33 -5.51 8.32
N PHE A 88 3.75 -4.41 7.73
CA PHE A 88 4.09 -4.35 6.32
C PHE A 88 5.59 -4.38 6.13
N SER A 89 6.08 -5.41 5.45
CA SER A 89 7.47 -5.48 4.98
C SER A 89 7.48 -5.41 3.46
N LEU A 90 7.10 -4.24 2.95
CA LEU A 90 6.92 -3.99 1.52
C LEU A 90 8.18 -4.28 0.70
N ARG A 91 9.37 -4.04 1.27
CA ARG A 91 10.66 -4.35 0.64
C ARG A 91 10.88 -5.84 0.40
N THR A 92 10.41 -6.68 1.33
CA THR A 92 10.53 -8.15 1.21
C THR A 92 9.29 -8.76 0.55
N GLY A 93 8.31 -7.94 0.17
CA GLY A 93 7.05 -8.41 -0.40
C GLY A 93 6.23 -9.23 0.58
N ARG A 94 6.24 -8.88 1.88
CA ARG A 94 5.50 -9.60 2.92
C ARG A 94 4.53 -8.70 3.69
N ILE A 95 3.39 -9.27 4.06
CA ILE A 95 2.40 -8.68 4.96
C ILE A 95 2.15 -9.69 6.07
N PHE A 96 2.32 -9.24 7.32
CA PHE A 96 2.09 -10.07 8.49
C PHE A 96 0.73 -9.78 9.10
N LEU A 97 -0.11 -10.79 9.16
CA LEU A 97 -1.44 -10.76 9.77
C LEU A 97 -1.36 -11.11 11.27
N PRO A 98 -2.25 -10.56 12.11
CA PRO A 98 -2.32 -10.92 13.52
C PRO A 98 -2.64 -12.40 13.68
N ARG A 99 -1.90 -13.09 14.54
CA ARG A 99 -2.05 -14.54 14.75
C ARG A 99 -3.32 -14.88 15.52
N GLU A 100 -3.79 -13.94 16.34
CA GLU A 100 -4.99 -14.06 17.16
C GLU A 100 -6.25 -14.30 16.30
N LEU A 101 -6.26 -13.83 15.06
CA LEU A 101 -7.39 -13.97 14.14
C LEU A 101 -7.38 -15.32 13.40
N LYS A 102 -6.39 -16.19 13.62
CA LYS A 102 -6.23 -17.46 12.90
C LYS A 102 -7.45 -18.38 13.01
N ASP A 103 -8.14 -18.34 14.15
CA ASP A 103 -9.23 -19.27 14.46
C ASP A 103 -10.60 -18.81 13.92
N SER A 104 -10.68 -17.60 13.34
CA SER A 104 -11.91 -17.06 12.77
C SER A 104 -11.71 -16.66 11.31
N ASP A 105 -12.23 -17.48 10.39
CA ASP A 105 -12.11 -17.24 8.95
C ASP A 105 -12.72 -15.87 8.57
N THR A 106 -13.84 -15.47 9.18
CA THR A 106 -14.48 -14.18 8.93
C THR A 106 -13.59 -13.02 9.36
N LEU A 107 -13.08 -13.04 10.59
CA LEU A 107 -12.24 -11.93 11.10
C LEU A 107 -10.89 -11.87 10.39
N LEU A 108 -10.32 -13.03 10.06
CA LEU A 108 -9.11 -13.12 9.24
C LEU A 108 -9.36 -12.55 7.84
N THR A 109 -10.51 -12.83 7.23
CA THR A 109 -10.90 -12.26 5.93
C THR A 109 -10.97 -10.73 6.00
N LEU A 110 -11.50 -10.17 7.09
CA LEU A 110 -11.57 -8.71 7.28
C LEU A 110 -10.19 -8.07 7.49
N ALA A 111 -9.34 -8.68 8.31
CA ALA A 111 -7.95 -8.22 8.46
C ALA A 111 -7.19 -8.29 7.13
N LEU A 112 -7.35 -9.39 6.40
CA LEU A 112 -6.76 -9.57 5.08
C LEU A 112 -7.27 -8.52 4.10
N ALA A 113 -8.58 -8.22 4.09
CA ALA A 113 -9.18 -7.20 3.25
C ALA A 113 -8.53 -5.82 3.47
N ARG A 114 -8.40 -5.38 4.73
CA ARG A 114 -7.74 -4.11 5.10
C ARG A 114 -6.30 -4.11 4.59
N ALA A 115 -5.51 -5.13 4.94
CA ALA A 115 -4.11 -5.20 4.58
C ALA A 115 -3.87 -5.24 3.06
N ALA A 116 -4.67 -6.02 2.34
CA ALA A 116 -4.58 -6.14 0.89
C ALA A 116 -4.94 -4.83 0.18
N TYR A 117 -5.93 -4.08 0.69
CA TYR A 117 -6.31 -2.79 0.13
C TYR A 117 -5.22 -1.72 0.37
N ILE A 118 -4.65 -1.68 1.58
CA ILE A 118 -3.51 -0.80 1.90
C ILE A 118 -2.33 -1.10 0.98
N TYR A 119 -1.98 -2.39 0.81
CA TYR A 119 -0.93 -2.79 -0.11
C TYR A 119 -1.22 -2.38 -1.56
N ARG A 120 -2.47 -2.51 -2.02
CA ARG A 120 -2.88 -2.03 -3.35
C ARG A 120 -2.63 -0.54 -3.51
N LEU A 121 -2.98 0.29 -2.53
CA LEU A 121 -2.74 1.73 -2.56
C LEU A 121 -1.24 2.05 -2.63
N SER A 122 -0.43 1.43 -1.76
CA SER A 122 1.02 1.63 -1.70
C SER A 122 1.70 1.19 -3.00
N ALA A 123 1.34 0.03 -3.54
CA ALA A 123 1.92 -0.52 -4.77
C ALA A 123 1.48 0.22 -6.04
N LEU A 124 0.37 0.98 -6.01
CA LEU A 124 -0.08 1.83 -7.12
C LEU A 124 0.49 3.25 -7.03
N SER A 125 0.64 3.80 -5.81
CA SER A 125 1.22 5.12 -5.59
C SER A 125 2.75 5.12 -5.80
N GLY A 126 3.41 4.01 -5.44
CA GLY A 126 4.87 3.93 -5.36
C GLY A 126 5.41 4.50 -4.06
N LEU A 127 4.57 4.62 -3.03
CA LEU A 127 4.96 5.09 -1.71
C LEU A 127 5.81 4.03 -1.00
N GLU A 128 7.01 4.40 -0.55
CA GLU A 128 7.91 3.46 0.14
C GLU A 128 7.49 3.15 1.59
N GLU A 129 6.70 4.04 2.19
CA GLU A 129 6.29 3.98 3.60
C GLU A 129 4.81 4.32 3.69
N LEU A 130 4.07 3.58 4.49
CA LEU A 130 2.64 3.79 4.62
C LEU A 130 2.30 5.15 5.23
N VAL A 131 1.15 5.68 4.84
CA VAL A 131 0.55 6.88 5.43
C VAL A 131 -0.79 6.58 6.08
N SER A 132 -1.21 7.44 7.02
CA SER A 132 -2.49 7.31 7.71
C SER A 132 -3.68 7.20 6.75
N GLU A 133 -3.64 7.89 5.62
CA GLU A 133 -4.72 7.91 4.63
C GLU A 133 -4.91 6.55 3.94
N GLU A 134 -3.87 5.72 3.86
CA GLU A 134 -4.00 4.35 3.37
C GLU A 134 -4.75 3.47 4.38
N GLU A 135 -4.47 3.65 5.68
CA GLU A 135 -5.18 2.97 6.78
C GLU A 135 -6.65 3.39 6.85
N GLU A 136 -6.95 4.68 6.67
CA GLU A 136 -8.32 5.19 6.58
C GLU A 136 -9.11 4.50 5.46
N ALA A 137 -8.54 4.51 4.25
CA ALA A 137 -9.16 3.88 3.09
C ALA A 137 -9.28 2.35 3.26
N GLY A 138 -8.28 1.73 3.88
CA GLY A 138 -8.29 0.32 4.25
C GLY A 138 -9.41 -0.04 5.23
N ALA A 139 -9.65 0.79 6.24
CA ALA A 139 -10.72 0.60 7.22
C ALA A 139 -12.12 0.72 6.57
N LEU A 140 -12.31 1.70 5.67
CA LEU A 140 -13.55 1.81 4.90
C LEU A 140 -13.76 0.59 4.00
N PHE A 141 -12.71 0.12 3.33
CA PHE A 141 -12.79 -1.11 2.52
C PHE A 141 -13.12 -2.34 3.38
N GLN A 142 -12.50 -2.49 4.54
CA GLN A 142 -12.80 -3.56 5.49
C GLN A 142 -14.27 -3.55 5.93
N ALA A 143 -14.82 -2.36 6.23
CA ALA A 143 -16.21 -2.23 6.61
C ALA A 143 -17.19 -2.61 5.48
N ARG A 144 -16.88 -2.27 4.22
CA ARG A 144 -17.65 -2.72 3.05
C ARG A 144 -17.66 -4.24 2.94
N VAL A 145 -16.49 -4.87 3.06
CA VAL A 145 -16.36 -6.33 3.02
C VAL A 145 -17.10 -6.98 4.18
N ALA A 146 -17.09 -6.41 5.38
CA ALA A 146 -17.87 -6.90 6.52
C ALA A 146 -19.38 -6.94 6.24
N VAL A 147 -19.93 -5.91 5.59
CA VAL A 147 -21.34 -5.91 5.18
C VAL A 147 -21.60 -6.95 4.09
N GLU A 148 -20.72 -7.08 3.10
CA GLU A 148 -20.87 -8.05 2.01
C GLU A 148 -20.77 -9.51 2.48
N LEU A 149 -19.99 -9.79 3.52
CA LEU A 149 -19.90 -11.10 4.17
C LEU A 149 -21.08 -11.39 5.11
N GLY A 150 -21.91 -10.39 5.41
CA GLY A 150 -22.97 -10.52 6.40
C GLY A 150 -22.45 -10.74 7.82
N LEU A 151 -21.38 -10.03 8.19
CA LEU A 151 -20.80 -10.08 9.54
C LEU A 151 -21.90 -9.87 10.60
N THR A 152 -21.91 -10.72 11.63
CA THR A 152 -22.86 -10.63 12.75
C THR A 152 -22.18 -10.19 14.03
N ASN A 153 -22.95 -9.70 15.01
CA ASN A 153 -22.39 -9.33 16.31
C ASN A 153 -21.87 -10.57 17.07
N ALA A 154 -22.44 -11.74 16.81
CA ALA A 154 -21.99 -13.02 17.38
C ALA A 154 -20.57 -13.40 16.91
N ASP A 155 -20.20 -13.09 15.66
CA ASP A 155 -18.86 -13.35 15.13
C ASP A 155 -17.80 -12.53 15.89
N LEU A 156 -18.13 -11.28 16.23
CA LEU A 156 -17.25 -10.36 16.95
C LEU A 156 -17.24 -10.59 18.46
N ALA A 157 -18.31 -11.13 19.04
CA ALA A 157 -18.41 -11.35 20.49
C ALA A 157 -17.57 -12.55 20.98
N ARG A 158 -17.29 -13.51 20.10
CA ARG A 158 -16.55 -14.74 20.44
C ARG A 158 -15.06 -14.50 20.68
N ASP A 159 -14.51 -13.47 20.06
CA ASP A 159 -13.06 -13.24 20.02
C ASP A 159 -12.69 -11.90 20.68
N LYS A 160 -11.93 -11.96 21.78
CA LYS A 160 -11.44 -10.76 22.48
C LYS A 160 -10.49 -9.92 21.63
N SER A 161 -9.84 -10.53 20.63
CA SER A 161 -8.97 -9.84 19.70
C SER A 161 -9.75 -9.00 18.67
N ALA A 162 -11.04 -9.27 18.49
CA ALA A 162 -11.90 -8.56 17.55
C ALA A 162 -12.46 -7.22 18.07
N ARG A 163 -12.04 -6.78 19.26
CA ARG A 163 -12.57 -5.55 19.89
C ARG A 163 -12.36 -4.31 19.01
N GLU A 164 -11.19 -4.18 18.42
CA GLU A 164 -10.86 -3.06 17.51
C GLU A 164 -11.70 -3.12 16.24
N LEU A 165 -11.75 -4.30 15.58
CA LEU A 165 -12.61 -4.53 14.41
C LEU A 165 -14.07 -4.19 14.69
N ARG A 166 -14.59 -4.58 15.86
CA ARG A 166 -15.93 -4.25 16.30
C ARG A 166 -16.11 -2.74 16.44
N SER A 167 -15.19 -2.06 17.13
CA SER A 167 -15.25 -0.60 17.33
C SER A 167 -15.26 0.15 16.00
N ASP A 168 -14.35 -0.19 15.10
CA ASP A 168 -14.23 0.45 13.78
C ASP A 168 -15.47 0.21 12.92
N PHE A 169 -15.98 -1.01 12.92
CA PHE A 169 -17.20 -1.36 12.18
C PHE A 169 -18.44 -0.68 12.76
N CYS A 170 -18.57 -0.64 14.08
CA CYS A 170 -19.64 0.10 14.77
C CYS A 170 -19.59 1.60 14.40
N ALA A 171 -18.41 2.23 14.40
CA ALA A 171 -18.25 3.62 13.97
C ALA A 171 -18.72 3.82 12.52
N TYR A 172 -18.35 2.90 11.62
CA TYR A 172 -18.76 2.97 10.21
C TYR A 172 -20.27 2.84 10.00
N LEU A 173 -20.91 1.91 10.71
CA LEU A 173 -22.36 1.69 10.61
C LEU A 173 -23.13 2.86 11.22
N MET A 174 -22.83 3.21 12.46
CA MET A 174 -23.64 4.13 13.27
C MET A 174 -23.34 5.61 12.97
N GLN A 175 -22.06 5.96 12.82
CA GLN A 175 -21.62 7.35 12.64
C GLN A 175 -21.24 7.66 11.19
N GLY A 176 -20.99 6.63 10.38
CA GLY A 176 -20.68 6.77 8.96
C GLY A 176 -19.18 6.75 8.65
N SER A 177 -18.85 6.90 7.36
CA SER A 177 -17.48 6.76 6.84
C SER A 177 -16.50 7.75 7.46
N GLY A 178 -16.91 9.00 7.71
CA GLY A 178 -16.03 10.01 8.29
C GLY A 178 -15.55 9.63 9.69
N ALA A 179 -16.42 9.09 10.52
CA ALA A 179 -16.07 8.64 11.86
C ALA A 179 -15.16 7.41 11.85
N ALA A 180 -15.43 6.43 10.98
CA ALA A 180 -14.57 5.25 10.82
C ALA A 180 -13.18 5.62 10.29
N ALA A 181 -13.10 6.52 9.30
CA ALA A 181 -11.82 7.04 8.82
C ALA A 181 -11.08 7.79 9.93
N LEU A 182 -11.76 8.64 10.70
CA LEU A 182 -11.13 9.33 11.82
C LEU A 182 -10.61 8.37 12.90
N ALA A 183 -11.36 7.30 13.22
CA ALA A 183 -10.92 6.27 14.15
C ALA A 183 -9.64 5.58 13.66
N ALA A 184 -9.63 5.14 12.39
CA ALA A 184 -8.46 4.54 11.76
C ALA A 184 -7.26 5.49 11.69
N ARG A 185 -7.49 6.79 11.45
CA ARG A 185 -6.44 7.82 11.51
C ARG A 185 -5.85 7.93 12.91
N ASN A 186 -6.69 8.02 13.95
CA ASN A 186 -6.21 8.13 15.32
C ASN A 186 -5.40 6.89 15.73
N GLU A 187 -5.83 5.71 15.29
CA GLU A 187 -5.10 4.46 15.45
C GLU A 187 -3.74 4.51 14.73
N ALA A 188 -3.71 4.94 13.47
CA ALA A 188 -2.48 5.05 12.68
C ALA A 188 -1.46 6.07 13.25
N LEU A 189 -1.94 7.09 13.96
CA LEU A 189 -1.13 8.12 14.60
C LEU A 189 -0.80 7.82 16.08
N SER A 190 -1.22 6.67 16.61
CA SER A 190 -0.91 6.25 17.97
C SER A 190 0.58 5.92 18.13
N LEU A 191 1.08 5.93 19.37
CA LEU A 191 2.46 5.55 19.68
C LEU A 191 2.55 4.03 19.92
N GLU A 192 2.66 3.28 18.83
CA GLU A 192 2.79 1.81 18.87
C GLU A 192 4.03 1.36 18.07
N PRO A 193 5.20 1.22 18.73
CA PRO A 193 6.45 0.85 18.06
C PRO A 193 6.39 -0.48 17.33
N ASP A 194 5.67 -1.46 17.89
CA ASP A 194 5.48 -2.80 17.29
C ASP A 194 4.77 -2.75 15.93
N CYS A 195 4.02 -1.67 15.68
CA CYS A 195 3.23 -1.42 14.47
C CYS A 195 3.90 -0.43 13.51
N GLN A 196 5.13 0.01 13.79
CA GLN A 196 5.82 1.09 13.07
C GLN A 196 5.03 2.41 13.08
N ARG A 197 4.23 2.65 14.13
CA ARG A 197 3.45 3.86 14.34
C ARG A 197 4.23 4.87 15.20
N PRO A 198 4.00 6.18 15.05
CA PRO A 198 2.96 6.82 14.23
C PRO A 198 3.33 6.83 12.73
N LEU A 199 2.32 6.67 11.88
CA LEU A 199 2.45 6.83 10.43
C LEU A 199 2.56 8.32 10.05
N GLU A 200 3.11 8.59 8.87
CA GLU A 200 3.07 9.94 8.28
C GLU A 200 1.68 10.24 7.73
N THR A 201 1.35 11.52 7.58
CA THR A 201 0.13 11.98 6.91
C THR A 201 0.46 12.54 5.52
N LEU A 202 -0.49 12.54 4.59
CA LEU A 202 -0.34 13.25 3.32
C LEU A 202 -0.04 14.74 3.55
N GLN A 203 -0.65 15.34 4.57
CA GLN A 203 -0.36 16.74 4.92
C GLN A 203 1.11 16.93 5.31
N SER A 204 1.68 16.06 6.15
CA SER A 204 3.10 16.14 6.53
C SER A 204 4.03 15.92 5.34
N ARG A 205 3.68 15.02 4.42
CA ARG A 205 4.44 14.80 3.18
C ARG A 205 4.39 16.00 2.24
N LYS A 206 3.24 16.68 2.17
CA LYS A 206 3.09 17.90 1.37
C LYS A 206 4.00 19.01 1.90
N VAL A 207 3.99 19.25 3.22
CA VAL A 207 4.87 20.22 3.87
C VAL A 207 6.33 19.88 3.56
N TRP A 208 6.73 18.61 3.71
CA TRP A 208 8.08 18.17 3.40
C TRP A 208 8.47 18.37 1.92
N LEU A 209 7.53 18.20 0.98
CA LEU A 209 7.77 18.49 -0.44
C LEU A 209 7.95 19.99 -0.70
N ASP A 210 7.13 20.83 -0.06
CA ASP A 210 7.25 22.28 -0.14
C ASP A 210 8.61 22.75 0.42
N ASP A 211 9.03 22.20 1.57
CA ASP A 211 10.35 22.43 2.17
C ASP A 211 11.48 21.98 1.23
N MET A 212 11.33 20.82 0.58
CA MET A 212 12.31 20.32 -0.39
C MET A 212 12.45 21.26 -1.58
N ARG A 213 11.35 21.81 -2.08
CA ARG A 213 11.37 22.78 -3.17
C ARG A 213 12.11 24.05 -2.77
N GLU A 214 11.89 24.54 -1.55
CA GLU A 214 12.62 25.69 -1.02
C GLU A 214 14.11 25.39 -0.84
N ALA A 215 14.42 24.21 -0.30
CA ALA A 215 15.77 23.75 0.01
C ALA A 215 16.68 23.59 -1.22
N ILE A 216 16.09 23.32 -2.39
CA ILE A 216 16.80 23.32 -3.67
C ILE A 216 17.33 24.73 -4.00
N ASN A 217 16.61 25.79 -3.62
CA ASN A 217 16.99 27.17 -3.93
C ASN A 217 17.95 27.78 -2.89
N ASN A 218 17.82 27.41 -1.62
CA ASN A 218 18.62 28.00 -0.53
C ASN A 218 19.85 27.15 -0.12
N GLY A 219 20.05 25.98 -0.74
CA GLY A 219 21.20 25.11 -0.50
C GLY A 219 21.07 24.14 0.68
N SER A 220 19.93 24.07 1.38
CA SER A 220 19.71 23.17 2.51
C SER A 220 19.22 21.76 2.11
N PHE A 221 19.09 21.46 0.81
CA PHE A 221 18.54 20.19 0.30
C PHE A 221 19.14 18.92 0.94
N PHE A 222 20.46 18.87 1.11
CA PHE A 222 21.11 17.69 1.70
C PHE A 222 20.82 17.53 3.19
N GLN A 223 20.58 18.62 3.91
CA GLN A 223 20.19 18.58 5.32
C GLN A 223 18.81 17.92 5.46
N LEU A 224 17.84 18.31 4.61
CA LEU A 224 16.51 17.69 4.61
C LEU A 224 16.55 16.20 4.24
N LEU A 225 17.39 15.80 3.28
CA LEU A 225 17.57 14.38 2.95
C LEU A 225 18.17 13.60 4.11
N TYR A 226 19.18 14.17 4.77
CA TYR A 226 19.79 13.57 5.96
C TYR A 226 18.77 13.41 7.09
N GLU A 227 17.98 14.44 7.39
CA GLU A 227 16.94 14.39 8.42
C GLU A 227 15.88 13.33 8.14
N ARG A 228 15.43 13.23 6.88
CA ARG A 228 14.53 12.17 6.43
C ARG A 228 15.14 10.80 6.69
N ASP A 229 16.35 10.54 6.19
CA ASP A 229 16.98 9.23 6.32
C ASP A 229 17.24 8.89 7.82
N ARG A 230 17.56 9.89 8.66
CA ARG A 230 17.64 9.72 10.12
C ARG A 230 16.30 9.35 10.75
N ALA A 231 15.19 9.93 10.31
CA ALA A 231 13.86 9.56 10.78
C ALA A 231 13.53 8.10 10.39
N ARG A 232 13.85 7.70 9.15
CA ARG A 232 13.70 6.32 8.67
C ARG A 232 14.53 5.31 9.47
N VAL A 233 15.74 5.70 9.88
CA VAL A 233 16.58 4.88 10.78
C VAL A 233 15.91 4.71 12.15
N ARG A 234 15.38 5.78 12.75
CA ARG A 234 14.67 5.70 14.04
C ARG A 234 13.44 4.79 13.98
N LYS A 235 12.73 4.80 12.85
CA LYS A 235 11.59 3.90 12.57
C LYS A 235 12.01 2.47 12.22
N GLY A 236 13.30 2.17 12.08
CA GLY A 236 13.79 0.84 11.68
C GLY A 236 13.58 0.48 10.21
N ILE A 237 13.23 1.45 9.36
CA ILE A 237 12.92 1.25 7.93
C ILE A 237 14.19 1.05 7.12
N ILE A 238 15.25 1.77 7.48
CA ILE A 238 16.60 1.63 6.91
C ILE A 238 17.63 1.51 8.04
N THR A 239 18.75 0.85 7.75
CA THR A 239 19.86 0.79 8.70
C THR A 239 20.69 2.07 8.65
N MET A 240 21.41 2.39 9.73
CA MET A 240 22.33 3.54 9.74
C MET A 240 23.34 3.47 8.60
N ASN A 241 23.87 2.27 8.32
CA ASN A 241 24.80 2.05 7.22
C ASN A 241 24.17 2.36 5.85
N ALA A 242 22.90 2.00 5.63
CA ALA A 242 22.20 2.33 4.40
C ALA A 242 22.00 3.85 4.24
N ALA A 243 21.65 4.56 5.31
CA ALA A 243 21.55 6.01 5.32
C ALA A 243 22.90 6.69 4.99
N MET A 244 23.98 6.27 5.65
CA MET A 244 25.33 6.80 5.40
C MET A 244 25.82 6.52 3.97
N LYS A 245 25.52 5.33 3.43
CA LYS A 245 25.86 4.98 2.04
C LYS A 245 25.10 5.84 1.04
N SER A 246 23.81 6.09 1.29
CA SER A 246 22.98 7.01 0.47
C SER A 246 23.56 8.42 0.48
N GLU A 247 23.86 8.95 1.66
CA GLU A 247 24.45 10.28 1.84
C GLU A 247 25.81 10.42 1.12
N ALA A 248 26.71 9.45 1.31
CA ALA A 248 28.02 9.45 0.68
C ALA A 248 27.92 9.38 -0.86
N ALA A 249 27.02 8.54 -1.39
CA ALA A 249 26.80 8.43 -2.83
C ALA A 249 26.32 9.76 -3.43
N ILE A 250 25.42 10.46 -2.73
CA ILE A 250 24.89 11.74 -3.17
C ILE A 250 25.97 12.82 -3.13
N LYS A 251 26.76 12.90 -2.05
CA LYS A 251 27.84 13.88 -1.89
C LYS A 251 29.01 13.66 -2.86
N ALA A 252 29.21 12.43 -3.33
CA ALA A 252 30.25 12.10 -4.30
C ALA A 252 29.87 12.48 -5.75
N MET A 253 28.63 12.91 -6.01
CA MET A 253 28.20 13.29 -7.37
C MET A 253 28.88 14.60 -7.82
N PRO A 254 29.24 14.73 -9.11
CA PRO A 254 29.65 16.01 -9.68
C PRO A 254 28.54 17.06 -9.53
N THR A 255 28.91 18.33 -9.39
CA THR A 255 27.98 19.45 -9.17
C THR A 255 26.81 19.49 -10.18
N TYR A 256 27.09 19.22 -11.46
CA TYR A 256 26.03 19.15 -12.48
C TYR A 256 25.01 18.03 -12.21
N GLU A 257 25.48 16.85 -11.83
CA GLU A 257 24.62 15.71 -11.50
C GLU A 257 23.83 15.95 -10.21
N ILE A 258 24.36 16.71 -9.26
CA ILE A 258 23.63 17.13 -8.04
C ILE A 258 22.37 17.92 -8.42
N TYR A 259 22.48 18.94 -9.28
CA TYR A 259 21.32 19.74 -9.68
C TYR A 259 20.26 18.91 -10.43
N ARG A 260 20.71 18.01 -11.29
CA ARG A 260 19.82 17.10 -12.00
C ARG A 260 19.13 16.12 -11.05
N TYR A 261 19.87 15.59 -10.07
CA TYR A 261 19.33 14.72 -9.03
C TYR A 261 18.28 15.44 -8.18
N GLN A 262 18.56 16.66 -7.71
CA GLN A 262 17.61 17.47 -6.94
C GLN A 262 16.26 17.63 -7.65
N ARG A 263 16.30 18.02 -8.93
CA ARG A 263 15.10 18.21 -9.75
C ARG A 263 14.36 16.89 -9.98
N SER A 264 15.07 15.85 -10.43
CA SER A 264 14.46 14.53 -10.67
C SER A 264 13.84 13.97 -9.40
N PHE A 265 14.54 14.08 -8.28
CA PHE A 265 14.07 13.62 -6.98
C PHE A 265 12.77 14.33 -6.58
N TYR A 266 12.73 15.67 -6.66
CA TYR A 266 11.51 16.43 -6.36
C TYR A 266 10.37 16.05 -7.30
N ASP A 267 10.62 15.98 -8.61
CA ASP A 267 9.61 15.64 -9.61
C ASP A 267 9.04 14.23 -9.37
N ASP A 268 9.90 13.26 -9.07
CA ASP A 268 9.53 11.88 -8.77
C ASP A 268 8.68 11.78 -7.50
N GLN A 269 9.10 12.44 -6.41
CA GLN A 269 8.38 12.45 -5.14
C GLN A 269 7.04 13.20 -5.23
N SER A 270 7.00 14.30 -5.97
CA SER A 270 5.76 15.03 -6.28
C SER A 270 4.80 14.13 -7.07
N GLY A 271 5.31 13.38 -8.04
CA GLY A 271 4.53 12.41 -8.80
C GLY A 271 3.96 11.29 -7.93
N VAL A 272 4.72 10.76 -6.96
CA VAL A 272 4.23 9.80 -5.96
C VAL A 272 3.11 10.41 -5.13
N PHE A 273 3.32 11.63 -4.60
CA PHE A 273 2.34 12.35 -3.79
C PHE A 273 1.02 12.57 -4.53
N SER A 274 1.06 13.10 -5.75
CA SER A 274 -0.15 13.31 -6.56
C SER A 274 -0.89 12.00 -6.87
N ARG A 275 -0.17 10.87 -7.02
CA ARG A 275 -0.81 9.56 -7.22
C ARG A 275 -1.54 9.10 -5.98
N ILE A 276 -0.90 9.12 -4.80
CA ILE A 276 -1.56 8.67 -3.56
C ILE A 276 -2.73 9.58 -3.19
N GLU A 277 -2.57 10.90 -3.34
CA GLU A 277 -3.64 11.85 -3.04
C GLU A 277 -4.89 11.58 -3.90
N ARG A 278 -4.70 11.33 -5.20
CA ARG A 278 -5.80 10.94 -6.09
C ARG A 278 -6.40 9.59 -5.69
N LEU A 279 -5.59 8.55 -5.46
CA LEU A 279 -6.07 7.22 -5.06
C LEU A 279 -6.90 7.28 -3.77
N TYR A 280 -6.45 8.06 -2.78
CA TYR A 280 -7.19 8.27 -1.54
C TYR A 280 -8.52 8.97 -1.79
N ARG A 281 -8.55 10.09 -2.54
CA ARG A 281 -9.81 10.77 -2.90
C ARG A 281 -10.76 9.87 -3.68
N ASP A 282 -10.24 9.02 -4.57
CA ASP A 282 -11.01 8.05 -5.33
C ASP A 282 -11.63 7.00 -4.39
N SER A 283 -10.85 6.51 -3.41
CA SER A 283 -11.33 5.54 -2.42
C SER A 283 -12.49 6.07 -1.56
N LEU A 284 -12.45 7.35 -1.18
CA LEU A 284 -13.54 8.00 -0.42
C LEU A 284 -14.80 8.12 -1.27
N ARG A 285 -14.65 8.49 -2.56
CA ARG A 285 -15.78 8.57 -3.50
C ARG A 285 -16.38 7.21 -3.80
N GLU A 286 -15.55 6.18 -3.95
CA GLU A 286 -15.98 4.80 -4.14
C GLU A 286 -16.77 4.29 -2.93
N ASP A 287 -16.32 4.57 -1.70
CA ASP A 287 -17.05 4.19 -0.49
C ASP A 287 -18.40 4.91 -0.42
N GLU A 288 -18.44 6.22 -0.65
CA GLU A 288 -19.70 6.97 -0.64
C GLU A 288 -20.69 6.44 -1.69
N ALA A 289 -20.22 6.17 -2.91
CA ALA A 289 -21.05 5.59 -3.96
C ALA A 289 -21.57 4.20 -3.58
N TRP A 290 -20.70 3.35 -3.03
CA TRP A 290 -21.08 2.01 -2.57
C TRP A 290 -22.11 2.07 -1.44
N ARG A 291 -22.00 3.02 -0.50
CA ARG A 291 -22.97 3.19 0.59
C ARG A 291 -24.36 3.56 0.06
N ARG A 292 -24.42 4.41 -0.97
CA ARG A 292 -25.69 4.80 -1.60
C ARG A 292 -26.39 3.60 -2.24
N THR A 293 -25.64 2.72 -2.91
CA THR A 293 -26.20 1.53 -3.56
C THR A 293 -26.53 0.40 -2.59
N ASN A 294 -25.84 0.32 -1.44
CA ASN A 294 -26.00 -0.75 -0.44
C ASN A 294 -26.76 -0.32 0.83
N ARG A 295 -27.58 0.74 0.75
CA ARG A 295 -28.29 1.29 1.91
C ARG A 295 -29.10 0.24 2.68
N ALA A 296 -29.83 -0.64 2.00
CA ALA A 296 -30.63 -1.69 2.65
C ALA A 296 -29.77 -2.74 3.39
N ALA A 297 -28.57 -3.04 2.90
CA ALA A 297 -27.65 -3.92 3.61
C ALA A 297 -27.07 -3.23 4.86
N LEU A 298 -26.77 -1.93 4.75
CA LEU A 298 -26.31 -1.11 5.88
C LEU A 298 -27.37 -0.97 6.98
N GLU A 299 -28.65 -0.77 6.65
CA GLU A 299 -29.70 -0.70 7.68
C GLU A 299 -29.87 -2.04 8.40
N ARG A 300 -29.86 -3.17 7.67
CA ARG A 300 -29.89 -4.51 8.31
C ARG A 300 -28.69 -4.73 9.22
N ALA A 301 -27.49 -4.32 8.79
CA ALA A 301 -26.30 -4.39 9.63
C ALA A 301 -26.45 -3.48 10.86
N ARG A 302 -26.99 -2.27 10.74
CA ARG A 302 -27.24 -1.39 11.90
C ARG A 302 -28.21 -2.01 12.91
N GLU A 303 -29.24 -2.70 12.45
CA GLU A 303 -30.18 -3.40 13.34
C GLU A 303 -29.47 -4.53 14.11
N GLU A 304 -28.70 -5.38 13.41
CA GLU A 304 -27.85 -6.43 14.00
C GLU A 304 -26.84 -5.88 15.02
N PHE A 305 -26.33 -4.67 14.76
CA PHE A 305 -25.34 -3.99 15.58
C PHE A 305 -25.92 -2.87 16.46
N SER A 306 -27.24 -2.87 16.71
CA SER A 306 -27.91 -1.85 17.52
C SER A 306 -27.36 -1.72 18.94
N GLY A 307 -26.80 -2.82 19.48
CA GLY A 307 -26.10 -2.86 20.77
C GLY A 307 -24.63 -2.41 20.72
N CYS A 308 -24.15 -1.82 19.62
CA CYS A 308 -22.85 -1.16 19.58
C CYS A 308 -22.85 0.00 20.60
N GLY A 309 -22.28 -0.24 21.78
CA GLY A 309 -21.87 0.82 22.69
C GLY A 309 -20.81 1.64 21.98
N LEU A 310 -21.22 2.76 21.39
CA LEU A 310 -20.28 3.76 20.90
C LEU A 310 -19.46 4.24 22.10
N PRO A 311 -18.14 4.39 21.97
CA PRO A 311 -17.32 5.00 23.01
C PRO A 311 -17.76 6.44 23.30
#